data_AF-A0A7K5TKR8-F1
#
_entry.id   AF-A0A7K5TKR8-F1
#
_cell.length_a   1.000
_cell.length_b   1.000
_cell.length_c   1.000
_cell.angle_alpha   90.00
_cell.angle_beta   90.00
_cell.angle_gamma   90.00
#
_symmetry.space_group_name_H-M   'P 1'
#
loop_
_entity.id
_entity.type
_entity.pdbx_description
1 polymer ?
#
loop_
_entity_poly.entity_id
_entity_poly.type
_entity_poly.pdbx_seq_one_letter_code
_entity_poly.pdbx_strand_id
1 'polypeptide(L)'
;QLILFGLSNQLVVAFKEDNTVAFKHLFLKGYEDGADDTQATYTRGDLLEHLAFVLEKVARGHWEGLGTSGGGGTGLRLCQRFFRRGDIDPGNDTFDIDPSV
;
A
#
# COMPACT_ATOMS: atom_id res chain seq x y z
N GLN A 1 -4.71 17.70 -34.39
CA GLN A 1 -4.71 16.28 -33.98
C GLN A 1 -4.02 16.05 -32.63
N LEU A 2 -2.86 16.67 -32.36
CA LEU A 2 -2.12 16.53 -31.09
C LEU A 2 -2.84 17.11 -29.84
N ILE A 3 -3.57 18.23 -29.98
CA ILE A 3 -4.25 18.89 -28.84
C ILE A 3 -5.33 18.00 -28.22
N LEU A 4 -6.18 17.36 -29.05
CA LEU A 4 -7.25 16.49 -28.57
C LEU A 4 -6.70 15.23 -27.87
N PHE A 5 -5.62 14.67 -28.41
CA PHE A 5 -4.88 13.58 -27.78
C PHE A 5 -4.26 14.02 -26.44
N GLY A 6 -3.66 15.21 -26.40
CA GLY A 6 -3.11 15.79 -25.18
C GLY A 6 -4.17 15.97 -24.08
N LEU A 7 -5.36 16.47 -24.42
CA LEU A 7 -6.48 16.62 -23.48
C LEU A 7 -6.95 15.27 -22.91
N SER A 8 -7.06 14.24 -23.77
CA SER A 8 -7.45 12.90 -23.31
C SER A 8 -6.40 12.30 -22.36
N ASN A 9 -5.11 12.45 -22.68
CA ASN A 9 -4.06 11.94 -21.82
C ASN A 9 -4.00 12.70 -20.49
N GLN A 10 -4.15 14.02 -20.54
CA GLN A 10 -4.17 14.85 -19.33
C GLN A 10 -5.33 14.46 -18.40
N LEU A 11 -6.50 14.15 -18.94
CA LEU A 11 -7.64 13.67 -18.15
C LEU A 11 -7.34 12.34 -17.45
N VAL A 12 -6.72 11.39 -18.16
CA VAL A 12 -6.35 10.08 -17.59
C VAL A 12 -5.28 10.22 -16.51
N VAL A 13 -4.29 11.09 -16.73
CA VAL A 13 -3.24 11.39 -15.75
C VAL A 13 -3.84 12.04 -14.50
N ALA A 14 -4.65 13.09 -14.66
CA ALA A 14 -5.32 13.76 -13.56
C ALA A 14 -6.21 12.79 -12.76
N PHE A 15 -7.02 11.98 -13.44
CA PHE A 15 -7.84 10.96 -12.79
C PHE A 15 -6.99 9.96 -11.98
N LYS A 16 -5.84 9.52 -12.52
CA LYS A 16 -4.93 8.63 -11.80
C LYS A 16 -4.34 9.31 -10.57
N GLU A 17 -3.85 10.54 -10.72
CA GLU A 17 -3.19 11.29 -9.66
C GLU A 17 -4.17 11.61 -8.52
N ASP A 18 -5.35 12.16 -8.84
CA ASP A 18 -6.38 12.51 -7.88
C ASP A 18 -6.86 11.29 -7.09
N ASN A 19 -7.13 10.17 -7.77
CA ASN A 19 -7.52 8.94 -7.08
C ASN A 19 -6.38 8.38 -6.23
N THR A 20 -5.13 8.47 -6.68
CA THR A 20 -3.97 8.01 -5.90
C THR A 20 -3.84 8.80 -4.59
N VAL A 21 -3.95 10.14 -4.65
CA VAL A 21 -3.93 11.01 -3.46
C VAL A 21 -5.12 10.67 -2.54
N ALA A 22 -6.32 10.51 -3.09
CA ALA A 22 -7.49 10.11 -2.31
C ALA A 22 -7.28 8.75 -1.60
N PHE A 23 -6.69 7.77 -2.26
CA PHE A 23 -6.38 6.48 -1.62
C PHE A 23 -5.34 6.58 -0.52
N LYS A 24 -4.31 7.44 -0.66
CA LYS A 24 -3.35 7.71 0.42
C LYS A 24 -4.10 8.24 1.66
N HIS A 25 -4.93 9.26 1.51
CA HIS A 25 -5.75 9.80 2.62
C HIS A 25 -6.73 8.79 3.23
N LEU A 26 -7.27 7.87 2.43
CA LEU A 26 -8.23 6.87 2.90
C LEU A 26 -7.58 5.72 3.68
N PHE A 27 -6.42 5.24 3.23
CA PHE A 27 -5.82 4.00 3.72
C PHE A 27 -4.53 4.19 4.52
N LEU A 28 -3.77 5.27 4.32
CA LEU A 28 -2.59 5.56 5.13
C LEU A 28 -2.99 6.38 6.35
N LYS A 29 -2.86 5.77 7.53
CA LYS A 29 -3.19 6.44 8.78
C LYS A 29 -2.27 7.66 8.98
N GLY A 30 -2.86 8.84 9.19
CA GLY A 30 -2.11 10.08 9.45
C GLY A 30 -1.32 10.61 8.25
N TYR A 31 -1.72 10.27 7.02
CA TYR A 31 -1.13 10.84 5.82
C TYR A 31 -1.40 12.35 5.72
N GLU A 32 -0.37 13.10 5.32
CA GLU A 32 -0.43 14.54 5.05
C GLU A 32 0.10 14.82 3.64
N ASP A 33 -0.46 15.82 2.96
CA ASP A 33 -0.04 16.18 1.61
C ASP A 33 1.43 16.64 1.59
N GLY A 34 2.22 16.07 0.69
CA GLY A 34 3.66 16.32 0.58
C GLY A 34 4.55 15.32 1.31
N ALA A 35 3.98 14.34 2.03
CA ALA A 35 4.71 13.23 2.65
C ALA A 35 5.05 12.09 1.67
N ASP A 36 5.01 12.36 0.36
CA ASP A 36 4.73 11.40 -0.72
C ASP A 36 5.50 10.07 -0.65
N ASP A 37 6.76 10.09 -0.18
CA ASP A 37 7.63 8.93 -0.04
C ASP A 37 8.37 8.83 1.32
N THR A 38 8.07 9.70 2.28
CA THR A 38 8.85 9.80 3.54
C THR A 38 8.13 9.24 4.76
N GLN A 39 6.84 8.89 4.64
CA GLN A 39 6.08 8.33 5.75
C GLN A 39 6.55 6.90 6.05
N ALA A 40 7.00 6.66 7.28
CA ALA A 40 7.46 5.34 7.75
C ALA A 40 7.01 5.07 9.19
N THR A 41 6.81 3.79 9.52
CA THR A 41 6.53 3.33 10.89
C THR A 41 7.81 2.81 11.53
N TYR A 42 8.11 3.27 12.75
CA TYR A 42 9.38 2.94 13.44
C TYR A 42 9.21 1.93 14.58
N THR A 43 7.97 1.61 14.96
CA THR A 43 7.69 0.63 16.02
C THR A 43 6.77 -0.47 15.53
N ARG A 44 6.88 -1.64 16.16
CA ARG A 44 5.97 -2.77 15.90
C ARG A 44 4.52 -2.42 16.24
N GLY A 45 4.30 -1.62 17.29
CA GLY A 45 2.96 -1.18 17.69
C GLY A 45 2.30 -0.35 16.59
N ASP A 46 3.03 0.67 16.09
CA ASP A 46 2.54 1.53 15.02
C ASP A 46 2.23 0.71 13.76
N LEU A 47 3.12 -0.21 13.37
CA LEU A 47 2.91 -1.07 12.20
C LEU A 47 1.61 -1.87 12.29
N LEU A 48 1.36 -2.51 13.44
CA LEU A 48 0.13 -3.29 13.66
C LEU A 48 -1.11 -2.39 13.66
N GLU A 49 -1.00 -1.19 14.21
CA GLU A 49 -2.10 -0.23 14.23
C GLU A 49 -2.43 0.28 12.82
N HIS A 50 -1.43 0.58 12.00
CA HIS A 50 -1.62 1.00 10.61
C HIS A 50 -2.23 -0.13 9.77
N LEU A 51 -1.79 -1.37 9.97
CA LEU A 51 -2.39 -2.55 9.31
C LEU A 51 -3.86 -2.73 9.71
N ALA A 52 -4.18 -2.60 11.01
CA ALA A 52 -5.56 -2.69 11.49
C ALA A 52 -6.44 -1.58 10.90
N PHE A 53 -5.92 -0.36 10.80
CA PHE A 53 -6.61 0.77 10.17
C PHE A 53 -6.97 0.49 8.70
N VAL A 54 -6.03 -0.02 7.89
CA VAL A 54 -6.30 -0.39 6.49
C VAL A 54 -7.38 -1.47 6.40
N LEU A 55 -7.27 -2.53 7.21
CA LEU A 55 -8.23 -3.62 7.21
C LEU A 55 -9.64 -3.15 7.61
N GLU A 56 -9.74 -2.27 8.60
CA GLU A 56 -11.02 -1.68 9.01
C GLU A 56 -11.63 -0.82 7.89
N LYS A 57 -10.82 -0.01 7.20
CA LYS A 57 -11.27 0.82 6.08
C LYS A 57 -11.80 -0.02 4.93
N VAL A 58 -11.10 -1.11 4.59
CA VAL A 58 -11.52 -2.04 3.54
C VAL A 58 -12.77 -2.84 3.95
N ALA A 59 -12.90 -3.20 5.23
CA ALA A 59 -14.08 -3.92 5.72
C ALA A 59 -15.33 -3.03 5.82
N ARG A 60 -15.17 -1.76 6.21
CA ARG A 60 -16.27 -0.80 6.39
C ARG A 60 -16.72 -0.18 5.07
N GLY A 61 -15.79 0.14 4.18
CA GLY A 61 -16.11 0.51 2.82
C GLY A 61 -16.44 -0.76 2.06
N HIS A 62 -17.71 -1.15 1.95
CA HIS A 62 -18.12 -2.15 0.96
C HIS A 62 -17.51 -1.72 -0.38
N TRP A 63 -16.42 -2.38 -0.78
CA TRP A 63 -15.65 -2.15 -2.01
C TRP A 63 -16.45 -2.49 -3.26
N GLU A 64 -17.73 -2.84 -3.10
CA GLU A 64 -18.72 -3.04 -4.15
C GLU A 64 -18.91 -1.81 -5.06
N GLY A 65 -18.62 -0.59 -4.58
CA GLY A 65 -18.78 0.65 -5.35
C GLY A 65 -17.56 1.08 -6.18
N LEU A 66 -16.39 0.48 -5.95
CA LEU A 66 -15.16 0.81 -6.66
C LEU A 66 -14.87 -0.35 -7.61
N GLY A 67 -15.34 -0.23 -8.86
CA GLY A 67 -15.39 -1.28 -9.88
C GLY A 67 -14.36 -2.38 -9.68
N THR A 68 -14.86 -3.59 -9.44
CA THR A 68 -14.07 -4.79 -9.18
C THR A 68 -13.25 -5.17 -10.42
N SER A 69 -12.11 -4.51 -10.60
CA SER A 69 -11.15 -4.88 -11.63
C SER A 69 -10.38 -6.12 -11.16
N GLY A 70 -10.98 -7.29 -11.29
CA GLY A 70 -10.28 -8.55 -11.09
C GLY A 70 -11.20 -9.69 -10.71
N GLY A 71 -11.40 -10.63 -11.64
CA GLY A 71 -12.25 -11.79 -11.45
C GLY A 71 -11.88 -12.66 -10.23
N GLY A 72 -12.92 -13.12 -9.52
CA GLY A 72 -12.92 -14.33 -8.70
C GLY A 72 -12.06 -14.36 -7.43
N GLY A 73 -11.38 -13.27 -7.06
CA GLY A 73 -10.56 -13.18 -5.85
C GLY A 73 -11.24 -12.42 -4.72
N THR A 74 -10.84 -12.70 -3.48
CA THR A 74 -11.17 -11.86 -2.31
C THR A 74 -10.73 -10.41 -2.56
N GLY A 75 -11.58 -9.42 -2.27
CA GLY A 75 -11.35 -7.99 -2.57
C GLY A 75 -10.10 -7.35 -1.94
N LEU A 76 -9.41 -8.06 -1.04
CA LEU A 76 -8.12 -7.68 -0.47
C LEU A 76 -7.22 -8.91 -0.32
N ARG A 77 -5.92 -8.74 -0.56
CA ARG A 77 -4.88 -9.73 -0.27
C ARG A 77 -3.76 -9.07 0.52
N LEU A 78 -3.57 -9.50 1.77
CA LEU A 78 -2.43 -9.11 2.59
C LEU A 78 -1.32 -10.16 2.42
N CYS A 79 -0.16 -9.74 1.92
CA CYS A 79 0.98 -10.63 1.70
C CYS A 79 2.11 -10.28 2.66
N GLN A 80 2.57 -11.26 3.44
CA GLN A 80 3.80 -11.14 4.21
C GLN A 80 4.93 -11.80 3.42
N ARG A 81 6.04 -11.08 3.24
CA ARG A 81 7.26 -11.60 2.62
C ARG A 81 8.37 -11.59 3.66
N PHE A 82 9.01 -12.73 3.89
CA PHE A 82 10.08 -12.91 4.87
C PHE A 82 11.11 -13.90 4.31
N PHE A 83 12.35 -13.81 4.78
CA PHE A 83 13.39 -14.77 4.38
C PHE A 83 12.99 -16.18 4.80
N ARG A 84 13.18 -17.16 3.89
CA ARG A 84 12.86 -18.57 4.14
C ARG A 84 13.56 -19.10 5.38
N ARG A 85 14.79 -18.65 5.63
CA ARG A 85 15.53 -18.85 6.86
C ARG A 85 16.22 -17.54 7.22
N GLY A 86 16.08 -17.10 8.45
CA GLY A 86 16.76 -15.93 8.97
C GLY A 86 16.98 -16.10 10.46
N ASP A 87 18.13 -16.66 10.81
CA ASP A 87 18.63 -16.69 12.17
C ASP A 87 19.61 -15.53 12.32
N ILE A 88 19.29 -14.57 13.19
CA ILE A 88 20.09 -13.35 13.37
C ILE A 88 20.24 -13.15 14.87
N ASP A 89 21.47 -13.35 15.37
CA ASP A 89 21.84 -13.08 16.75
C ASP A 89 22.91 -11.98 16.79
N PRO A 90 22.49 -10.71 16.94
CA PRO A 90 23.41 -9.60 17.05
C PRO A 90 24.20 -9.59 18.36
N GLY A 91 23.79 -10.34 19.40
CA GLY A 91 24.52 -10.44 20.65
C GLY A 91 25.80 -11.27 20.53
N ASN A 92 25.84 -12.18 19.55
CA ASN A 92 26.96 -13.07 19.25
C ASN A 92 27.61 -12.78 17.88
N ASP A 93 27.26 -11.67 17.23
CA ASP A 93 27.74 -11.27 15.90
C ASP A 93 27.54 -12.33 14.80
N THR A 94 26.48 -13.15 14.90
CA THR A 94 26.22 -14.27 13.97
C THR A 94 24.89 -14.14 13.23
N PHE A 95 24.87 -14.58 11.97
CA PHE A 95 23.64 -14.74 11.20
C PHE A 95 23.71 -15.92 10.21
N ASP A 96 22.59 -16.58 9.97
CA ASP A 96 22.36 -17.56 8.89
C ASP A 96 21.08 -17.19 8.14
N ILE A 97 21.22 -16.83 6.86
CA ILE A 97 20.12 -16.32 6.03
C ILE A 97 20.05 -17.11 4.73
N ASP A 98 18.88 -17.70 4.48
CA ASP A 98 18.46 -18.12 3.14
C ASP A 98 17.65 -16.97 2.52
N PRO A 99 18.19 -16.28 1.50
CA PRO A 99 17.59 -15.08 0.93
C PRO A 99 16.35 -15.37 0.08
N SER A 100 15.96 -16.63 -0.10
CA SER A 100 14.71 -16.97 -0.77
C SER A 100 13.50 -16.43 0.00
N VAL A 101 12.45 -16.05 -0.74
CA VAL A 101 11.22 -15.39 -0.27
C VAL A 101 10.01 -16.20 -0.68
#